data_AF-A0A127SZU5-F1
#
_entry.id   AF-A0A127SZU5-F1
#
_cell.length_a   1.000
_cell.length_b   1.000
_cell.length_c   1.000
_cell.angle_alpha   90.00
_cell.angle_beta   90.00
_cell.angle_gamma   90.00
#
_symmetry.space_group_name_H-M   'P 1'
#
loop_
_entity.id
_entity.type
_entity.pdbx_description
1 polymer ?
#
loop_
_entity_poly.entity_id
_entity_poly.type
_entity_poly.pdbx_seq_one_letter_code
_entity_poly.pdbx_strand_id
1 'polypeptide(L)'
;MVVDAQNTAIPFCTVTCSQDSAAHSIVSYAISKDDGSFTIQSNKALSSFWLTARCVGYTTLRVHYKEVPATPLHLMMKDDSYTLSEVTIKGRNLGAKIKNDTIEFSPDVFKNGSEQNMSDVIKKLPGMTVDESGNVSYQGKKIDKFLVNGEDVLSTGGHALKTLSADFASGVELLSNYNDGNVGNSFNSKETTALNL
;
A
#
# COMPACT_ATOMS: atom_id res chain seq x y z
N MET A 1 12.62 8.04 27.07
CA MET A 1 13.25 6.73 26.83
C MET A 1 12.37 5.87 25.94
N VAL A 2 12.97 4.93 25.20
CA VAL A 2 12.29 3.91 24.39
C VAL A 2 12.36 2.59 25.12
N VAL A 3 11.21 1.94 25.32
CA VAL A 3 11.08 0.68 26.06
C VAL A 3 10.13 -0.30 25.37
N ASP A 4 10.26 -1.58 25.69
CA ASP A 4 9.31 -2.63 25.28
C ASP A 4 8.09 -2.70 26.23
N ALA A 5 7.20 -3.68 25.99
CA ALA A 5 6.02 -3.91 26.82
C ALA A 5 6.34 -4.42 28.24
N GLN A 6 7.55 -4.94 28.46
CA GLN A 6 8.11 -5.42 29.72
C GLN A 6 8.93 -4.33 30.41
N ASN A 7 8.95 -3.11 29.86
CA ASN A 7 9.68 -1.95 30.33
C ASN A 7 11.21 -2.09 30.27
N THR A 8 11.71 -2.99 29.41
CA THR A 8 13.12 -3.13 29.06
C THR A 8 13.51 -2.02 28.09
N ALA A 9 14.69 -1.42 28.29
CA ALA A 9 15.22 -0.41 27.38
C ALA A 9 15.49 -1.00 25.99
N ILE A 10 15.08 -0.27 24.95
CA ILE A 10 15.36 -0.64 23.55
C ILE A 10 16.49 0.26 23.02
N PRO A 11 17.71 -0.28 22.83
CA PRO A 11 18.83 0.48 22.31
C PRO A 11 18.80 0.59 20.78
N PHE A 12 19.52 1.56 20.23
CA PHE A 12 19.69 1.77 18.79
C PHE A 12 18.40 1.96 17.98
N CYS A 13 17.31 2.36 18.65
CA CYS A 13 16.04 2.71 18.01
C CYS A 13 16.15 4.10 17.39
N THR A 14 15.76 4.24 16.13
CA THR A 14 15.69 5.54 15.45
C THR A 14 14.40 6.24 15.85
N VAL A 15 14.51 7.41 16.48
CA VAL A 15 13.38 8.27 16.84
C VAL A 15 13.42 9.54 15.99
N THR A 16 12.41 9.71 15.15
CA THR A 16 12.31 10.84 14.20
C THR A 16 11.21 11.79 14.62
N CYS A 17 11.50 13.10 14.59
CA CYS A 17 10.53 14.17 14.76
C CYS A 17 10.19 14.78 13.39
N SER A 18 8.90 14.81 13.02
CA SER A 18 8.41 15.30 11.73
C SER A 18 7.17 16.19 11.87
N GLN A 19 6.89 17.00 10.85
CA GLN A 19 5.67 17.81 10.78
C GLN A 19 4.45 17.01 10.29
N ASP A 20 4.67 15.89 9.59
CA ASP A 20 3.65 14.99 9.09
C ASP A 20 3.77 13.59 9.70
N SER A 21 2.68 12.82 9.65
CA SER A 21 2.61 11.46 10.20
C SER A 21 3.34 10.40 9.37
N ALA A 22 3.65 10.68 8.10
CA ALA A 22 4.41 9.77 7.25
C ALA A 22 5.93 9.89 7.49
N ALA A 23 6.36 10.92 8.22
CA ALA A 23 7.76 11.28 8.48
C ALA A 23 8.53 11.66 7.20
N HIS A 24 7.88 12.39 6.29
CA HIS A 24 8.53 12.93 5.09
C HIS A 24 9.17 14.31 5.35
N SER A 25 8.50 15.15 6.12
CA SER A 25 8.95 16.48 6.56
C SER A 25 9.68 16.36 7.89
N ILE A 26 10.83 15.68 7.88
CA ILE A 26 11.66 15.45 9.07
C ILE A 26 12.27 16.78 9.54
N VAL A 27 12.09 17.07 10.82
CA VAL A 27 12.68 18.23 11.48
C VAL A 27 14.01 17.85 12.14
N SER A 28 14.04 16.71 12.82
CA SER A 28 15.20 16.19 13.55
C SER A 28 15.04 14.70 13.82
N TYR A 29 16.12 14.05 14.23
CA TYR A 29 16.11 12.65 14.63
C TYR A 29 17.10 12.42 15.77
N ALA A 30 16.93 11.32 16.47
CA ALA A 30 17.85 10.81 17.48
C ALA A 30 17.89 9.29 17.42
N ILE A 31 18.95 8.72 17.97
CA ILE A 31 19.08 7.27 18.16
C ILE A 31 19.08 7.03 19.67
N SER A 32 18.32 6.02 20.13
CA SER A 32 18.35 5.65 21.54
C SER A 32 19.69 5.02 21.92
N LYS A 33 20.17 5.34 23.12
CA LYS A 33 21.38 4.76 23.71
C LYS A 33 21.11 3.38 24.31
N ASP A 34 22.15 2.74 24.85
CA ASP A 34 22.07 1.43 25.52
C ASP A 34 21.01 1.37 26.65
N ASP A 35 20.79 2.49 27.33
CA ASP A 35 19.78 2.65 28.39
C ASP A 35 18.38 3.04 27.86
N GLY A 36 18.19 3.07 26.54
CA GLY A 36 16.96 3.49 25.88
C GLY A 36 16.71 5.00 25.93
N SER A 37 17.60 5.79 26.53
CA SER A 37 17.49 7.24 26.54
C SER A 37 17.73 7.82 25.14
N PHE A 38 17.02 8.89 24.81
CA PHE A 38 17.20 9.62 23.54
C PHE A 38 17.03 11.12 23.80
N THR A 39 17.65 11.93 22.96
CA THR A 39 17.51 13.39 23.03
C THR A 39 17.38 13.94 21.62
N ILE A 40 16.24 14.58 21.36
CA ILE A 40 15.98 15.25 20.08
C ILE A 40 16.13 16.75 20.31
N GLN A 41 17.05 17.36 19.58
CA GLN A 41 17.22 18.81 19.56
C GLN A 41 16.65 19.35 18.25
N SER A 42 15.77 20.34 18.35
CA SER A 42 15.20 21.06 17.21
C SER A 42 15.52 22.54 17.35
N ASN A 43 16.01 23.15 16.27
CA ASN A 43 16.18 24.60 16.16
C ASN A 43 14.91 25.32 15.70
N LYS A 44 13.84 24.58 15.40
CA LYS A 44 12.52 25.12 15.02
C LYS A 44 11.58 25.07 16.21
N ALA A 45 10.88 26.18 16.45
CA ALA A 45 9.73 26.20 17.35
C ALA A 45 8.61 25.33 16.74
N LEU A 46 8.28 24.23 17.41
CA LEU A 46 7.25 23.29 16.95
C LEU A 46 5.98 23.53 17.75
N SER A 47 4.91 23.96 17.07
CA SER A 47 3.57 24.07 17.65
C SER A 47 2.84 22.74 17.71
N SER A 48 3.17 21.80 16.83
CA SER A 48 2.75 20.39 16.88
C SER A 48 3.74 19.55 16.07
N PHE A 49 3.88 18.27 16.41
CA PHE A 49 4.83 17.39 15.74
C PHE A 49 4.47 15.92 15.92
N TRP A 50 4.96 15.08 15.01
CA TRP A 50 4.90 13.64 15.09
C TRP A 50 6.24 13.09 15.54
N LEU A 51 6.22 12.16 16.49
CA LEU A 51 7.35 11.30 16.80
C LEU A 51 7.11 9.91 16.24
N THR A 52 8.08 9.43 15.47
CA THR A 52 8.09 8.08 14.91
C THR A 52 9.30 7.34 15.45
N ALA A 53 9.09 6.24 16.17
CA ALA A 53 10.15 5.35 16.63
C ALA A 53 10.18 4.07 15.78
N ARG A 54 11.35 3.73 15.24
CA ARG A 54 11.60 2.52 14.46
C ARG A 54 12.78 1.75 15.03
N CYS A 55 12.54 0.49 15.35
CA CYS A 55 13.55 -0.44 15.81
C CYS A 55 13.31 -1.81 15.14
N VAL A 56 14.39 -2.52 14.85
CA VAL A 56 14.32 -3.88 14.33
C VAL A 56 13.70 -4.78 15.40
N GLY A 57 12.75 -5.64 15.01
CA GLY A 57 12.04 -6.54 15.92
C GLY A 57 10.86 -5.90 16.66
N TYR A 58 10.51 -4.65 16.35
CA TYR A 58 9.40 -3.93 16.98
C TYR A 58 8.49 -3.25 15.96
N THR A 59 7.20 -3.24 16.24
CA THR A 59 6.24 -2.49 15.41
C THR A 59 6.54 -0.99 15.48
N THR A 60 6.53 -0.32 14.32
CA THR A 60 6.77 1.14 14.24
C THR A 60 5.74 1.90 15.09
N LEU A 61 6.23 2.69 16.04
CA LEU A 61 5.39 3.53 16.90
C LEU A 61 5.30 4.93 16.30
N ARG A 62 4.08 5.48 16.22
CA ARG A 62 3.82 6.86 15.78
C ARG A 62 2.93 7.57 16.79
N VAL A 63 3.36 8.71 17.29
CA VAL A 63 2.63 9.52 18.28
C VAL A 63 2.60 10.97 17.83
N HIS A 64 1.43 11.60 17.93
CA HIS A 64 1.26 13.02 17.63
C HIS A 64 1.23 13.82 18.93
N TYR A 65 2.09 14.83 19.01
CA TYR A 65 2.15 15.79 20.12
C TYR A 65 1.67 17.15 19.65
N LYS A 66 0.70 17.72 20.38
CA LYS A 66 0.14 19.05 20.11
C LYS A 66 0.94 20.18 20.75
N GLU A 67 1.95 19.86 21.54
CA GLU A 67 2.89 20.78 22.19
C GLU A 67 4.10 19.98 22.69
N VAL A 68 5.20 20.66 23.03
CA VAL A 68 6.39 20.01 23.61
C VAL A 68 6.11 19.69 25.08
N PRO A 69 6.11 18.41 25.50
CA PRO A 69 5.79 18.07 26.89
C PRO A 69 6.89 18.53 27.85
N ALA A 70 6.48 18.97 29.04
CA ALA A 70 7.40 19.35 30.12
C ALA A 70 8.09 18.15 30.79
N THR A 71 7.60 16.93 30.54
CA THR A 71 8.15 15.68 31.08
C THR A 71 8.89 14.89 30.01
N PRO A 72 9.91 14.09 30.40
CA PRO A 72 10.59 13.19 29.49
C PRO A 72 9.61 12.23 28.80
N LEU A 73 9.73 12.11 27.48
CA LEU A 73 8.85 11.26 26.68
C LEU A 73 9.17 9.79 26.85
N HIS A 74 8.15 8.98 27.13
CA HIS A 74 8.25 7.53 27.24
C HIS A 74 7.57 6.89 26.02
N LEU A 75 8.36 6.23 25.19
CA LEU A 75 7.90 5.59 23.96
C LEU A 75 7.92 4.07 24.16
N MET A 76 6.73 3.49 24.36
CA MET A 76 6.56 2.05 24.53
C MET A 76 6.30 1.38 23.17
N MET A 77 7.25 0.56 22.72
CA MET A 77 7.14 -0.20 21.49
C MET A 77 6.63 -1.61 21.80
N LYS A 78 5.94 -2.21 20.84
CA LYS A 78 5.45 -3.59 20.94
C LYS A 78 6.37 -4.49 20.13
N ASP A 79 6.68 -5.66 20.66
CA ASP A 79 7.43 -6.69 19.94
C ASP A 79 6.69 -7.05 18.66
N ASP A 80 7.46 -7.12 17.57
CA ASP A 80 6.98 -7.60 16.29
C ASP A 80 7.12 -9.13 16.25
N SER A 81 6.39 -9.82 17.14
CA SER A 81 6.43 -11.29 17.25
C SER A 81 5.68 -11.99 16.12
N TYR A 82 5.07 -11.24 15.21
CA TYR A 82 4.52 -11.75 13.97
C TYR A 82 5.59 -11.57 12.89
N THR A 83 6.01 -12.73 12.36
CA THR A 83 6.43 -13.06 11.00
C THR A 83 6.44 -11.90 10.02
N LEU A 84 7.36 -11.95 9.04
CA LEU A 84 7.47 -11.20 7.78
C LEU A 84 6.14 -10.95 7.00
N SER A 85 5.13 -10.42 7.65
CA SER A 85 3.80 -10.17 7.17
C SER A 85 3.79 -8.73 6.73
N GLU A 86 4.00 -8.59 5.42
CA GLU A 86 3.30 -7.64 4.57
C GLU A 86 3.06 -6.29 5.26
N VAL A 87 3.91 -5.32 4.92
CA VAL A 87 3.78 -3.91 5.29
C VAL A 87 2.32 -3.46 5.11
N THR A 88 1.52 -3.60 6.16
CA THR A 88 0.14 -3.16 6.18
C THR A 88 0.22 -1.69 6.50
N ILE A 89 0.39 -0.89 5.44
CA ILE A 89 0.16 0.54 5.49
C ILE A 89 -1.31 0.69 5.91
N LYS A 90 -1.58 0.88 7.20
CA LYS A 90 -2.85 1.44 7.71
C LYS A 90 -2.94 2.93 7.34
N GLY A 91 -2.62 3.25 6.10
CA GLY A 91 -2.89 4.52 5.47
C GLY A 91 -4.22 4.36 4.77
N ARG A 92 -5.19 5.19 5.17
CA ARG A 92 -6.32 5.68 4.34
C ARG A 92 -6.48 4.89 3.04
N ASN A 93 -7.39 3.92 3.04
CA ASN A 93 -7.86 3.11 1.90
C ASN A 93 -7.13 3.48 0.59
N LEU A 94 -5.93 2.92 0.37
CA LEU A 94 -5.04 3.34 -0.72
C LEU A 94 -5.64 3.02 -2.10
N GLY A 95 -6.78 2.33 -2.13
CA GLY A 95 -7.43 1.89 -3.34
C GLY A 95 -6.67 0.79 -4.06
N ALA A 96 -5.45 0.43 -3.65
CA ALA A 96 -4.67 -0.65 -4.22
C ALA A 96 -3.93 -1.44 -3.12
N LYS A 97 -3.94 -2.76 -3.23
CA LYS A 97 -3.22 -3.70 -2.37
C LYS A 97 -2.43 -4.67 -3.24
N ILE A 98 -1.16 -4.88 -2.92
CA ILE A 98 -0.29 -5.80 -3.65
C ILE A 98 -0.15 -7.07 -2.81
N LYS A 99 -0.46 -8.22 -3.40
CA LYS A 99 -0.40 -9.53 -2.78
C LYS A 99 0.35 -10.50 -3.71
N ASN A 100 1.65 -10.67 -3.46
CA ASN A 100 2.55 -11.48 -4.30
C ASN A 100 2.43 -11.11 -5.79
N ASP A 101 1.78 -11.96 -6.59
CA ASP A 101 1.62 -11.80 -8.04
C ASP A 101 0.33 -11.07 -8.45
N THR A 102 -0.50 -10.69 -7.47
CA THR A 102 -1.79 -10.04 -7.68
C THR A 102 -1.78 -8.62 -7.14
N ILE A 103 -2.28 -7.67 -7.91
CA ILE A 103 -2.58 -6.32 -7.45
C ILE A 103 -4.10 -6.16 -7.40
N GLU A 104 -4.66 -6.06 -6.21
CA GLU A 104 -6.07 -5.80 -5.95
C GLU A 104 -6.30 -4.29 -5.94
N PHE A 105 -7.21 -3.79 -6.77
CA PHE A 105 -7.68 -2.42 -6.77
C PHE A 105 -9.10 -2.35 -6.23
N SER A 106 -9.39 -1.34 -5.42
CA SER A 106 -10.72 -0.93 -4.97
C SER A 106 -11.14 0.29 -5.79
N PRO A 107 -11.93 0.10 -6.86
CA PRO A 107 -12.26 1.17 -7.79
C PRO A 107 -13.01 2.33 -7.14
N ASP A 108 -13.76 2.10 -6.06
CA ASP A 108 -14.51 3.13 -5.34
C ASP A 108 -13.64 4.26 -4.77
N VAL A 109 -12.35 4.01 -4.56
CA VAL A 109 -11.40 5.05 -4.13
C VAL A 109 -11.01 5.97 -5.30
N PHE A 110 -11.09 5.48 -6.53
CA PHE A 110 -10.65 6.19 -7.75
C PHE A 110 -11.80 6.70 -8.61
N LYS A 111 -13.01 6.16 -8.43
CA LYS A 111 -14.23 6.64 -9.08
C LYS A 111 -14.56 8.05 -8.59
N ASN A 112 -15.11 8.87 -9.48
CA ASN A 112 -15.68 10.17 -9.11
C ASN A 112 -17.15 10.31 -9.56
N GLY A 113 -17.78 9.24 -10.05
CA GLY A 113 -19.17 9.20 -10.48
C GLY A 113 -19.40 9.63 -11.94
N SER A 114 -18.33 9.92 -12.69
CA SER A 114 -18.42 10.24 -14.11
C SER A 114 -18.35 9.02 -15.02
N GLU A 115 -18.06 7.84 -14.47
CA GLU A 115 -17.82 6.60 -15.21
C GLU A 115 -19.14 5.96 -15.63
N GLN A 116 -19.28 5.61 -16.91
CA GLN A 116 -20.49 4.93 -17.41
C GLN A 116 -20.27 3.43 -17.57
N ASN A 117 -19.05 3.04 -17.94
CA ASN A 117 -18.69 1.66 -18.23
C ASN A 117 -17.39 1.26 -17.52
N MET A 118 -17.10 -0.03 -17.53
CA MET A 118 -15.92 -0.59 -16.88
C MET A 118 -14.60 -0.04 -17.45
N SER A 119 -14.57 0.29 -18.74
CA SER A 119 -13.38 0.88 -19.37
C SER A 119 -13.04 2.26 -18.78
N ASP A 120 -14.05 3.07 -18.43
CA ASP A 120 -13.86 4.37 -17.77
C ASP A 120 -13.32 4.19 -16.35
N VAL A 121 -13.78 3.16 -15.64
CA VAL A 121 -13.29 2.83 -14.30
C VAL A 121 -11.83 2.39 -14.35
N ILE A 122 -11.47 1.48 -15.26
CA ILE A 122 -10.10 0.97 -15.39
C ILE A 122 -9.12 2.09 -15.75
N LYS A 123 -9.52 3.06 -16.59
CA LYS A 123 -8.68 4.23 -16.93
C LYS A 123 -8.31 5.08 -15.71
N LYS A 124 -9.08 5.04 -14.63
CA LYS A 124 -8.79 5.79 -13.39
C LYS A 124 -7.90 5.04 -12.42
N LEU A 125 -7.67 3.75 -12.66
CA LEU A 125 -6.75 2.97 -11.85
C LEU A 125 -5.30 3.40 -12.14
N PRO A 126 -4.44 3.51 -11.11
CA PRO A 126 -3.08 3.98 -11.29
C PRO A 126 -2.26 3.00 -12.13
N GLY A 127 -1.57 3.52 -13.15
CA GLY A 127 -0.72 2.73 -14.05
C GLY A 127 -1.48 1.94 -15.11
N MET A 128 -2.81 2.03 -15.16
CA MET A 128 -3.65 1.43 -16.20
C MET A 128 -3.91 2.42 -17.33
N THR A 129 -3.94 1.90 -18.55
CA THR A 129 -4.30 2.66 -19.75
C THR A 129 -5.24 1.81 -20.60
N VAL A 130 -6.24 2.46 -21.21
CA VAL A 130 -7.19 1.79 -22.10
C VAL A 130 -7.24 2.54 -23.42
N ASP A 131 -7.03 1.83 -24.52
CA ASP A 131 -7.07 2.41 -25.87
C ASP A 131 -8.49 2.56 -26.42
N GLU A 132 -8.62 3.17 -27.60
CA GLU A 132 -9.92 3.35 -28.27
C GLU A 132 -10.57 2.03 -28.69
N SER A 133 -9.79 0.96 -28.84
CA SER A 133 -10.29 -0.38 -29.14
C SER A 133 -10.76 -1.13 -27.88
N GLY A 134 -10.50 -0.60 -26.67
CA GLY A 134 -10.80 -1.24 -25.40
C GLY A 134 -9.71 -2.17 -24.90
N ASN A 135 -8.53 -2.22 -25.53
CA ASN A 135 -7.40 -2.96 -24.99
C ASN A 135 -6.87 -2.23 -23.75
N VAL A 136 -6.62 -3.00 -22.69
CA VAL A 136 -6.03 -2.51 -21.44
C VAL A 136 -4.54 -2.82 -21.43
N SER A 137 -3.75 -1.90 -20.90
CA SER A 137 -2.33 -2.10 -20.60
C SER A 137 -2.02 -1.58 -19.20
N TYR A 138 -1.13 -2.26 -18.51
CA TYR A 138 -0.58 -1.85 -17.22
C TYR A 138 0.92 -1.57 -17.35
N GLN A 139 1.35 -0.36 -16.99
CA GLN A 139 2.74 0.09 -17.11
C GLN A 139 3.36 -0.19 -18.50
N GLY A 140 2.56 -0.06 -19.56
CA GLY A 140 2.98 -0.31 -20.94
C GLY A 140 3.00 -1.78 -21.37
N LYS A 141 2.72 -2.74 -20.48
CA LYS A 141 2.48 -4.15 -20.84
C LYS A 141 0.99 -4.37 -21.12
N LYS A 142 0.68 -4.97 -22.27
CA LYS A 142 -0.71 -5.29 -22.65
C LYS A 142 -1.24 -6.41 -21.74
N ILE A 143 -2.51 -6.29 -21.34
CA ILE A 143 -3.23 -7.36 -20.65
C ILE A 143 -3.65 -8.42 -21.67
N ASP A 144 -3.33 -9.68 -21.39
CA ASP A 144 -3.59 -10.80 -22.29
C ASP A 144 -5.01 -11.34 -22.15
N LYS A 145 -5.51 -11.41 -20.90
CA LYS A 145 -6.81 -12.00 -20.58
C LYS A 145 -7.68 -11.09 -19.72
N PHE A 146 -8.98 -11.18 -19.94
CA PHE A 146 -10.00 -10.54 -19.11
C PHE A 146 -10.86 -11.62 -18.48
N LEU A 147 -11.04 -11.52 -17.18
CA LEU A 147 -11.83 -12.44 -16.39
C LEU A 147 -12.97 -11.66 -15.73
N VAL A 148 -14.14 -12.27 -15.60
CA VAL A 148 -15.27 -11.75 -14.83
C VAL A 148 -15.63 -12.80 -13.80
N ASN A 149 -15.54 -12.47 -12.51
CA ASN A 149 -15.69 -13.45 -11.42
C ASN A 149 -14.80 -14.70 -11.59
N GLY A 150 -13.60 -14.55 -12.16
CA GLY A 150 -12.67 -15.65 -12.43
C GLY A 150 -12.96 -16.46 -13.71
N GLU A 151 -14.04 -16.17 -14.44
CA GLU A 151 -14.33 -16.81 -15.73
C GLU A 151 -13.76 -16.00 -16.90
N ASP A 152 -13.10 -16.69 -17.84
CA ASP A 152 -12.46 -16.07 -19.00
C ASP A 152 -13.49 -15.57 -20.02
N VAL A 153 -13.48 -14.27 -20.30
CA VAL A 153 -14.40 -13.62 -21.27
C VAL A 153 -13.73 -13.34 -22.62
N LEU A 154 -12.69 -14.12 -22.96
CA LEU A 154 -11.87 -14.00 -24.17
C LEU A 154 -12.65 -13.80 -25.48
N SER A 155 -13.85 -14.36 -25.58
CA SER A 155 -14.72 -14.26 -26.78
C SER A 155 -15.19 -12.84 -27.08
N THR A 156 -15.17 -11.94 -26.09
CA THR A 156 -15.65 -10.55 -26.22
C THR A 156 -14.53 -9.53 -26.29
N GLY A 157 -13.30 -9.90 -25.89
CA GLY A 157 -12.13 -9.03 -25.89
C GLY A 157 -12.30 -7.76 -25.07
N GLY A 158 -11.44 -6.76 -25.32
CA GLY A 158 -11.49 -5.45 -24.65
C GLY A 158 -12.81 -4.68 -24.85
N HIS A 159 -13.63 -5.07 -25.83
CA HIS A 159 -14.94 -4.47 -26.08
C HIS A 159 -15.96 -4.78 -24.98
N ALA A 160 -15.84 -5.91 -24.26
CA ALA A 160 -16.72 -6.22 -23.14
C ALA A 160 -16.67 -5.16 -22.03
N LEU A 161 -15.51 -4.52 -21.82
CA LEU A 161 -15.37 -3.45 -20.83
C LEU A 161 -16.21 -2.22 -21.14
N LYS A 162 -16.56 -2.02 -22.41
CA LYS A 162 -17.44 -0.91 -22.83
C LYS A 162 -18.92 -1.24 -22.66
N THR A 163 -19.27 -2.53 -22.62
CA THR A 163 -20.66 -3.00 -22.45
C THR A 163 -21.02 -3.26 -20.99
N LEU A 164 -20.03 -3.52 -20.13
CA LEU A 164 -20.22 -3.70 -18.69
C LEU A 164 -20.43 -2.35 -17.99
N SER A 165 -21.47 -2.26 -17.16
CA SER A 165 -21.73 -1.08 -16.31
C SER A 165 -20.59 -0.86 -15.32
N ALA A 166 -20.30 0.39 -15.01
CA ALA A 166 -19.34 0.77 -13.96
C ALA A 166 -19.72 0.23 -12.56
N ASP A 167 -20.99 -0.13 -12.35
CA ASP A 167 -21.48 -0.72 -11.09
C ASP A 167 -20.87 -2.09 -10.80
N PHE A 168 -20.41 -2.82 -11.82
CA PHE A 168 -19.73 -4.11 -11.65
C PHE A 168 -18.32 -3.98 -11.07
N ALA A 169 -17.76 -2.77 -11.00
CA ALA A 169 -16.40 -2.51 -10.56
C ALA A 169 -16.24 -2.53 -9.03
N SER A 170 -16.69 -3.60 -8.37
CA SER A 170 -16.59 -3.76 -6.91
C SER A 170 -15.16 -4.10 -6.48
N GLY A 171 -14.41 -4.76 -7.36
CA GLY A 171 -12.98 -5.04 -7.20
C GLY A 171 -12.36 -5.24 -8.58
N VAL A 172 -11.09 -4.91 -8.73
CA VAL A 172 -10.34 -5.19 -9.97
C VAL A 172 -9.01 -5.80 -9.59
N GLU A 173 -8.68 -6.98 -10.10
CA GLU A 173 -7.44 -7.68 -9.76
C GLU A 173 -6.56 -7.83 -10.99
N LEU A 174 -5.32 -7.38 -10.90
CA LEU A 174 -4.29 -7.61 -11.91
C LEU A 174 -3.44 -8.81 -11.51
N LEU A 175 -3.51 -9.89 -12.27
CA LEU A 175 -2.74 -11.11 -12.08
C LEU A 175 -1.54 -11.08 -13.03
N SER A 176 -0.32 -11.07 -12.49
CA SER A 176 0.91 -11.01 -13.29
C SER A 176 1.36 -12.37 -13.83
N ASN A 177 0.94 -13.46 -13.19
CA ASN A 177 1.30 -14.83 -13.56
C ASN A 177 0.05 -15.73 -13.61
N TYR A 178 -0.90 -15.37 -14.46
CA TYR A 178 -2.14 -16.12 -14.59
C TYR A 178 -1.92 -17.45 -15.32
N ASN A 179 -2.43 -18.53 -14.73
CA ASN A 179 -2.46 -19.86 -15.32
C ASN A 179 -3.91 -20.35 -15.37
N ASP A 180 -4.42 -20.64 -16.57
CA ASP A 180 -5.79 -21.10 -16.79
C ASP A 180 -5.99 -22.60 -16.50
N GLY A 181 -4.97 -23.27 -15.96
CA GLY A 181 -5.02 -24.70 -15.63
C GLY A 181 -5.09 -25.62 -16.85
N ASN A 182 -4.99 -25.05 -18.06
CA ASN A 182 -5.11 -25.79 -19.31
C ASN A 182 -3.75 -26.40 -19.66
N VAL A 183 -3.67 -27.73 -19.68
CA VAL A 183 -2.44 -28.50 -19.95
C VAL A 183 -1.84 -28.17 -21.33
N GLY A 184 -2.61 -27.58 -22.25
CA GLY A 184 -2.09 -27.06 -23.53
C GLY A 184 -1.16 -25.85 -23.40
N ASN A 185 -1.32 -25.03 -22.34
CA ASN A 185 -0.50 -23.84 -22.11
C ASN A 185 0.77 -24.11 -21.30
N SER A 186 0.93 -25.30 -20.70
CA SER A 186 2.11 -25.65 -19.90
C SER A 186 3.43 -25.70 -20.69
N PHE A 187 3.36 -25.61 -22.02
CA PHE A 187 4.53 -25.55 -22.91
C PHE A 187 4.92 -24.13 -23.33
N ASN A 188 4.09 -23.12 -23.06
CA ASN A 188 4.41 -21.72 -23.34
C ASN A 188 4.74 -21.00 -22.03
N SER A 189 6.04 -20.77 -21.81
CA SER A 189 6.59 -19.99 -20.71
C SER A 189 6.32 -18.48 -20.82
N LYS A 190 5.15 -18.07 -21.31
CA LYS A 190 4.77 -16.67 -21.34
C LYS A 190 4.05 -16.35 -20.04
N GLU A 191 4.66 -15.47 -19.23
CA GLU A 191 3.98 -14.79 -18.13
C GLU A 191 2.72 -14.13 -18.69
N THR A 192 1.57 -14.74 -18.43
CA THR A 192 0.29 -14.28 -18.95
C THR A 192 -0.32 -13.33 -17.94
N THR A 193 -0.62 -12.12 -18.37
CA THR A 193 -1.25 -11.13 -17.49
C THR A 193 -2.76 -11.19 -17.66
N ALA A 194 -3.51 -11.31 -16.56
CA ALA A 194 -4.97 -11.30 -16.58
C ALA A 194 -5.52 -10.17 -15.72
N LEU A 195 -6.62 -9.57 -16.15
CA LEU A 195 -7.39 -8.60 -15.39
C LEU A 195 -8.73 -9.24 -15.01
N ASN A 196 -8.95 -9.44 -13.71
CA ASN A 196 -10.20 -9.95 -13.16
C ASN A 196 -11.08 -8.81 -12.64
N LEU A 197 -12.38 -8.92 -12.89
CA LEU A 197 -13.41 -7.93 -12.59
C LEU A 197 -14.53 -8.55 -11.74
#